data_AF-A0A645DU97-F1
#
_entry.id   AF-A0A645DU97-F1
#
_cell.length_a   1.000
_cell.length_b   1.000
_cell.length_c   1.000
_cell.angle_alpha   90.00
_cell.angle_beta   90.00
_cell.angle_gamma   90.00
#
_symmetry.space_group_name_H-M   'P 1'
#
loop_
_entity.id
_entity.type
_entity.pdbx_description
1 polymer ?
#
loop_
_entity_poly.entity_id
_entity_poly.type
_entity_poly.pdbx_seq_one_letter_code
_entity_poly.pdbx_strand_id
1 'polypeptide(L)' 'MDHLTQADIAKVMNHINSYGRAKWNGQSPLDLFGKIYGQEVCDLLGLTKVPPESILLKPELLK' A
#
# COMPACT_ATOMS: atom_id res chain seq x y z
N MET A 1 -9.56 17.88 -14.44
CA MET A 1 -8.57 17.01 -13.78
C MET A 1 -8.93 16.95 -12.31
N ASP A 2 -8.84 15.78 -11.69
CA ASP A 2 -9.36 15.53 -10.34
C ASP A 2 -8.52 16.12 -9.19
N HIS A 3 -7.59 17.04 -9.49
CA HIS A 3 -6.73 17.75 -8.52
C HIS A 3 -6.03 16.86 -7.46
N LEU A 4 -5.61 15.66 -7.85
CA LEU A 4 -4.91 14.72 -6.96
C LEU A 4 -3.53 15.24 -6.55
N THR A 5 -3.21 15.10 -5.27
CA THR A 5 -1.91 15.43 -4.69
C THR A 5 -1.03 14.18 -4.56
N GLN A 6 0.26 14.39 -4.28
CA GLN A 6 1.16 13.28 -3.95
C GLN A 6 0.70 12.49 -2.72
N ALA A 7 0.05 13.16 -1.76
CA ALA A 7 -0.51 12.51 -0.58
C ALA A 7 -1.68 11.57 -0.94
N ASP A 8 -2.53 11.97 -1.89
CA ASP A 8 -3.63 11.13 -2.38
C ASP A 8 -3.11 9.87 -3.07
N ILE A 9 -2.08 10.03 -3.91
CA ILE A 9 -1.44 8.90 -4.57
C ILE A 9 -0.79 7.96 -3.55
N ALA A 10 -0.06 8.51 -2.56
CA ALA A 10 0.54 7.72 -1.50
C ALA A 10 -0.52 6.94 -0.70
N LYS A 11 -1.65 7.59 -0.36
CA LYS A 11 -2.78 6.95 0.32
C LYS A 11 -3.33 5.78 -0.48
N VAL A 12 -3.61 5.95 -1.78
CA VAL A 12 -4.09 4.86 -2.64
C VAL A 12 -3.06 3.73 -2.74
N MET A 13 -1.79 4.05 -2.97
CA MET A 13 -0.74 3.05 -3.12
C MET A 13 -0.52 2.24 -1.84
N ASN A 14 -0.58 2.87 -0.67
CA ASN A 14 -0.46 2.16 0.61
C ASN A 14 -1.62 1.15 0.80
N HIS A 15 -2.84 1.50 0.42
CA HIS A 15 -3.99 0.57 0.48
C HIS A 15 -3.83 -0.60 -0.52
N ILE A 16 -3.43 -0.32 -1.76
CA ILE A 16 -3.23 -1.35 -2.80
C ILE A 16 -2.06 -2.28 -2.44
N ASN A 17 -0.94 -1.72 -1.98
CA ASN A 17 0.28 -2.47 -1.70
C ASN A 17 0.24 -3.20 -0.36
N SER A 18 -0.70 -2.86 0.52
CA SER A 18 -0.95 -3.59 1.76
C SER A 18 -1.94 -4.73 1.61
N TYR A 19 -2.68 -4.78 0.50
CA TYR A 19 -3.68 -5.81 0.26
C TYR A 19 -3.04 -7.17 -0.04
N GLY A 20 -3.36 -8.16 0.79
CA GLY A 20 -2.93 -9.54 0.65
C GLY A 20 -3.51 -10.20 -0.60
N ARG A 21 -2.69 -10.96 -1.33
CA ARG A 21 -3.11 -11.63 -2.57
C ARG A 21 -3.06 -13.14 -2.41
N ALA A 22 -4.13 -13.82 -2.83
CA ALA A 22 -4.22 -15.28 -2.77
C ALA A 22 -3.04 -15.98 -3.48
N LYS A 23 -2.61 -15.46 -4.64
CA LYS A 23 -1.46 -15.98 -5.40
C LYS A 23 -0.12 -15.95 -4.64
N TRP A 24 -0.04 -15.21 -3.54
CA TRP A 24 1.14 -15.08 -2.69
C TRP A 24 0.88 -15.59 -1.26
N ASN A 25 -0.06 -16.53 -1.12
CA ASN A 25 -0.47 -17.10 0.17
C ASN A 25 -0.89 -16.03 1.18
N GLY A 26 -1.65 -15.03 0.71
CA GLY A 26 -2.16 -13.95 1.56
C GLY A 26 -1.17 -12.80 1.79
N GLN A 27 0.08 -12.91 1.31
CA GLN A 27 1.04 -11.81 1.39
C GLN A 27 0.67 -10.68 0.43
N SER A 28 0.97 -9.46 0.84
CA SER A 28 0.79 -8.25 0.04
C SER A 28 2.05 -7.90 -0.77
N PRO A 29 1.94 -7.01 -1.78
CA PRO A 29 3.12 -6.46 -2.45
C PRO A 29 4.16 -5.91 -1.47
N LEU A 30 3.74 -5.17 -0.45
CA LEU A 30 4.63 -4.57 0.54
C LEU A 30 5.37 -5.64 1.37
N ASP A 31 4.70 -6.73 1.75
CA ASP A 31 5.35 -7.82 2.49
C ASP A 31 6.45 -8.49 1.67
N LEU A 32 6.18 -8.73 0.38
CA LEU A 32 7.17 -9.31 -0.52
C LEU A 32 8.32 -8.34 -0.77
N PHE A 33 8.03 -7.05 -0.96
CA PHE A 33 9.06 -6.03 -1.15
C PHE A 33 9.98 -5.92 0.07
N GLY A 34 9.42 -5.84 1.28
CA GLY A 34 10.19 -5.80 2.52
C GLY A 34 11.02 -7.07 2.76
N LYS A 35 10.54 -8.23 2.31
CA LYS A 35 11.34 -9.48 2.36
C LYS A 35 12.53 -9.49 1.41
N ILE A 36 12.41 -8.85 0.24
CA ILE A 36 13.46 -8.83 -0.78
C ILE A 36 14.50 -7.75 -0.47
N TYR A 37 14.07 -6.57 -0.04
CA TYR A 37 14.92 -5.38 0.08
C TYR A 37 15.17 -4.93 1.52
N GLY A 38 14.45 -5.47 2.51
CA GLY A 38 14.57 -5.09 3.91
C GLY A 38 13.69 -3.89 4.31
N GLN A 39 13.50 -3.74 5.62
CA GLN A 39 12.65 -2.68 6.19
C GLN A 39 13.25 -1.28 5.97
N GLU A 40 14.57 -1.13 6.01
CA GLU A 40 15.25 0.16 5.80
C GLU A 40 14.88 0.79 4.44
N VAL A 41 14.78 -0.03 3.38
CA VAL A 41 14.38 0.45 2.05
C VAL A 41 12.90 0.83 2.02
N CYS A 42 12.03 0.11 2.73
CA CYS A 42 10.62 0.50 2.88
C CYS A 42 10.49 1.86 3.56
N ASP A 43 11.27 2.10 4.61
CA ASP A 43 11.25 3.34 5.39
C ASP A 43 11.76 4.53 4.57
N LEU A 44 12.87 4.35 3.83
CA LEU A 44 13.41 5.37 2.92
C LEU A 44 12.43 5.77 1.82
N LEU A 45 11.60 4.82 1.35
CA LEU A 45 10.57 5.07 0.35
C LEU A 45 9.23 5.55 0.94
N GLY A 46 9.12 5.65 2.27
CA GLY A 46 7.90 6.06 2.97
C GLY A 46 6.73 5.08 2.80
N LEU A 47 7.01 3.80 2.55
CA LEU A 47 5.98 2.79 2.34
C LEU A 47 5.30 2.45 3.68
N THR A 48 3.98 2.55 3.73
CA THR A 48 3.22 2.30 4.95
C THR A 48 2.31 1.10 4.80
N LYS A 49 2.36 0.18 5.77
CA LYS A 49 1.43 -0.94 5.86
C LYS A 49 0.09 -0.47 6.41
N VAL A 50 -0.97 -0.73 5.66
CA VAL A 50 -2.36 -0.52 6.08
C VAL A 50 -2.89 -1.83 6.67
N PRO A 51 -3.46 -1.82 7.88
CA PRO A 51 -4.10 -2.99 8.47
C PRO A 51 -5.23 -3.54 7.57
N PRO A 52 -5.40 -4.88 7.44
CA PRO A 52 -6.36 -5.48 6.51
C PRO A 52 -7.79 -4.92 6.62
N GLU A 53 -8.27 -4.68 7.83
CA GLU A 53 -9.59 -4.12 8.16
C GLU A 53 -9.76 -2.66 7.74
N SER A 54 -8.65 -1.94 7.55
CA SER A 54 -8.62 -0.54 7.14
C SER A 54 -8.41 -0.37 5.63
N ILE A 55 -8.19 -1.46 4.90
CA ILE A 55 -8.00 -1.41 3.45
C ILE A 55 -9.32 -1.07 2.75
N LEU A 56 -9.24 -0.14 1.79
CA LEU A 56 -10.37 0.33 0.99
C LEU A 56 -9.89 0.47 -0.45
N LEU A 57 -10.37 -0.41 -1.32
CA LEU A 57 -10.01 -0.46 -2.73
C LEU A 57 -11.12 0.11 -3.61
N LYS A 58 -11.69 1.24 -3.18
CA LYS A 58 -12.77 1.94 -3.88
C LYS A 58 -12.49 3.45 -3.91
N PRO A 59 -13.10 4.19 -4.86
CA PRO A 59 -12.88 5.64 -5.00
C PRO A 59 -13.21 6.45 -3.73
N GLU A 60 -14.08 5.94 -2.85
CA GLU A 60 -14.39 6.55 -1.55
C GLU A 60 -13.15 6.79 -0.66
N LEU A 61 -12.03 6.13 -0.94
CA LEU A 61 -10.77 6.37 -0.21
C LEU A 61 -10.29 7.83 -0.31
N LEU A 62 -10.63 8.54 -1.39
CA LEU A 62 -10.21 9.91 -1.65
C LEU A 62 -11.35 10.94 -1.53
N LYS A 63 -12.52 10.53 -0.99
CA LYS A 63 -13.65 11.43 -0.74
C LYS A 63 -13.59 12.07 0.64
#